data_AF-A0A9E4IT95-F1
#
_entry.id   AF-A0A9E4IT95-F1
#
_cell.length_a   1.000
_cell.length_b   1.000
_cell.length_c   1.000
_cell.angle_alpha   90.00
_cell.angle_beta   90.00
_cell.angle_gamma   90.00
#
_symmetry.space_group_name_H-M   'P 1'
#
loop_
_entity.id
_entity.type
_entity.pdbx_description
1 polymer ?
#
loop_
_entity_poly.entity_id
_entity_poly.type
_entity_poly.pdbx_seq_one_letter_code
_entity_poly.pdbx_strand_id
1 'polypeptide(L)'
;MSASAAFVNRVVVPALLLAVAAPLPAAAQSDELETFRGTTTGAVSAEGVELRINVLRWTAEEDRGAIVSLITPAPGQAAGEGEDIESALQELQTVGFIWTGGSLGYALKYAHRTEDEDGGERIVLVTDRPLGQWDRGGPWTGSDGSGPAAAAFTVVELHLDAQDQGEGKLSSAAPIEFNAPAGTVRLADYASAAVHLENVYREPPPYSAR
;
A
#
# COMPACT_ATOMS: atom_id res chain seq x y z
N MET A 1 -79.70 23.83 35.63
CA MET A 1 -79.01 22.61 36.12
C MET A 1 -78.30 21.97 34.93
N SER A 2 -76.98 21.84 35.07
CA SER A 2 -75.92 21.23 34.21
C SER A 2 -76.11 21.07 32.70
N ALA A 3 -75.14 21.63 31.96
CA ALA A 3 -74.86 21.36 30.55
C ALA A 3 -73.70 20.35 30.39
N SER A 4 -73.82 19.51 29.35
CA SER A 4 -72.98 18.36 29.01
C SER A 4 -71.51 18.67 28.67
N ALA A 5 -70.65 17.69 29.01
CA ALA A 5 -69.27 17.58 28.60
C ALA A 5 -69.14 17.01 27.18
N ALA A 6 -68.14 17.48 26.42
CA ALA A 6 -67.67 16.83 25.20
C ALA A 6 -66.13 16.85 25.15
N PHE A 7 -65.59 15.67 24.87
CA PHE A 7 -64.18 15.30 24.74
C PHE A 7 -63.43 16.11 23.66
N VAL A 8 -62.19 16.51 23.95
CA VAL A 8 -61.22 16.92 22.91
C VAL A 8 -59.98 16.02 23.00
N ASN A 9 -59.71 15.37 21.86
CA ASN A 9 -58.65 14.41 21.58
C ASN A 9 -57.29 15.13 21.47
N ARG A 10 -56.26 14.69 22.20
CA ARG A 10 -54.87 15.18 22.03
C ARG A 10 -54.01 14.10 21.40
N VAL A 11 -53.60 14.34 20.15
CA VAL A 11 -52.60 13.56 19.41
C VAL A 11 -51.21 13.92 19.94
N VAL A 12 -50.44 12.92 20.37
CA VAL A 12 -49.02 13.05 20.70
C VAL A 12 -48.21 12.47 19.55
N VAL A 13 -47.40 13.30 18.89
CA VAL A 13 -46.44 12.88 17.86
C VAL A 13 -45.07 12.73 18.53
N PRO A 14 -44.40 11.57 18.48
CA PRO A 14 -43.02 11.46 18.92
C PRO A 14 -42.07 11.94 17.81
N ALA A 15 -41.14 12.82 18.15
CA ALA A 15 -40.07 13.26 17.27
C ALA A 15 -39.00 12.17 17.15
N LEU A 16 -38.80 11.64 15.93
CA LEU A 16 -37.74 10.70 15.60
C LEU A 16 -36.45 11.50 15.30
N LEU A 17 -35.47 11.40 16.18
CA LEU A 17 -34.11 11.92 15.97
C LEU A 17 -33.35 10.99 15.02
N LEU A 18 -33.24 11.40 13.76
CA LEU A 18 -32.31 10.82 12.79
C LEU A 18 -30.89 11.30 13.13
N ALA A 19 -30.09 10.44 13.75
CA ALA A 19 -28.65 10.64 13.87
C ALA A 19 -28.01 10.37 12.50
N VAL A 20 -27.65 11.44 11.77
CA VAL A 20 -26.81 11.34 10.58
C VAL A 20 -25.39 11.03 11.07
N ALA A 21 -24.95 9.79 10.90
CA ALA A 21 -23.55 9.42 11.07
C ALA A 21 -22.77 10.06 9.91
N ALA A 22 -22.06 11.15 10.19
CA ALA A 22 -21.09 11.68 9.25
C ALA A 22 -19.92 10.69 9.15
N PRO A 23 -19.48 10.28 7.95
CA PRO A 23 -18.26 9.49 7.81
C PRO A 23 -17.11 10.30 8.40
N LEU A 24 -16.38 9.70 9.35
CA LEU A 24 -15.14 10.28 9.83
C LEU A 24 -14.20 10.42 8.62
N PRO A 25 -13.57 11.58 8.41
CA PRO A 25 -12.54 11.68 7.39
C PRO A 25 -11.46 10.66 7.73
N ALA A 26 -11.10 9.82 6.75
CA ALA A 26 -9.91 9.00 6.84
C ALA A 26 -8.76 9.92 7.28
N ALA A 27 -8.05 9.55 8.34
CA ALA A 27 -6.97 10.37 8.86
C ALA A 27 -5.99 10.66 7.73
N ALA A 28 -5.78 11.94 7.43
CA ALA A 28 -4.85 12.35 6.38
C ALA A 28 -3.47 11.76 6.70
N GLN A 29 -2.89 11.00 5.77
CA GLN A 29 -1.57 10.43 5.94
C GLN A 29 -0.53 11.57 6.02
N SER A 30 0.41 11.49 6.95
CA SER A 30 1.41 12.54 7.19
C SER A 30 2.46 12.58 6.08
N ASP A 31 2.79 13.76 5.54
CA ASP A 31 3.92 13.98 4.62
C ASP A 31 5.29 13.94 5.34
N GLU A 32 5.40 13.24 6.46
CA GLU A 32 6.68 13.05 7.12
C GLU A 32 7.47 11.97 6.39
N LEU A 33 8.80 12.15 6.33
CA LEU A 33 9.69 11.12 5.83
C LEU A 33 9.60 9.89 6.73
N GLU A 34 9.07 8.80 6.19
CA GLU A 34 8.99 7.52 6.87
C GLU A 34 10.02 6.56 6.26
N THR A 35 10.80 5.91 7.12
CA THR A 35 11.83 4.96 6.69
C THR A 35 11.51 3.58 7.23
N PHE A 36 11.50 2.59 6.34
CA PHE A 36 11.35 1.18 6.69
C PHE A 36 12.63 0.44 6.31
N ARG A 37 12.99 -0.55 7.11
CA ARG A 37 14.05 -1.50 6.78
C ARG A 37 13.50 -2.90 6.79
N GLY A 38 14.13 -3.78 6.04
CA GLY A 38 13.91 -5.22 6.08
C GLY A 38 15.13 -5.95 5.55
N THR A 39 15.21 -7.24 5.84
CA THR A 39 16.29 -8.11 5.38
C THR A 39 15.74 -9.14 4.40
N THR A 40 16.41 -9.31 3.28
CA THR A 40 15.93 -10.24 2.25
C THR A 40 16.10 -11.69 2.65
N THR A 41 15.08 -12.49 2.36
CA THR A 41 15.18 -13.94 2.39
C THR A 41 15.85 -14.44 1.10
N GLY A 42 16.41 -15.65 1.11
CA GLY A 42 17.03 -16.28 -0.07
C GLY A 42 16.10 -16.53 -1.27
N ALA A 43 14.83 -16.09 -1.21
CA ALA A 43 13.81 -16.33 -2.22
C ALA A 43 13.87 -15.36 -3.42
N VAL A 44 14.38 -14.13 -3.25
CA VAL A 44 14.43 -13.08 -4.30
C VAL A 44 15.81 -12.46 -4.51
N SER A 45 16.71 -12.66 -3.57
CA SER A 45 18.08 -12.17 -3.58
C SER A 45 18.94 -13.10 -2.73
N ALA A 46 20.23 -12.80 -2.65
CA ALA A 46 21.09 -13.35 -1.62
C ALA A 46 20.45 -13.08 -0.26
N GLU A 47 20.47 -14.09 0.59
CA GLU A 47 19.97 -13.99 1.95
C GLU A 47 20.76 -12.93 2.73
N GLY A 48 20.07 -12.13 3.54
CA GLY A 48 20.71 -11.16 4.43
C GLY A 48 20.97 -9.76 3.85
N VAL A 49 20.46 -9.44 2.66
CA VAL A 49 20.62 -8.08 2.08
C VAL A 49 19.67 -7.12 2.79
N GLU A 50 20.20 -6.01 3.28
CA GLU A 50 19.36 -4.93 3.80
C GLU A 50 18.67 -4.18 2.66
N LEU A 51 17.35 -4.11 2.75
CA LEU A 51 16.51 -3.25 1.93
C LEU A 51 16.04 -2.07 2.78
N ARG A 52 16.26 -0.85 2.28
CA ARG A 52 15.82 0.39 2.91
C ARG A 52 14.79 1.08 2.03
N ILE A 53 13.66 1.44 2.62
CA ILE A 53 12.54 2.08 1.95
C ILE A 53 12.39 3.46 2.56
N ASN A 54 12.44 4.51 1.75
CA ASN A 54 12.14 5.86 2.16
C ASN A 54 10.84 6.29 1.48
N VAL A 55 9.77 6.44 2.27
CA VAL A 55 8.52 7.06 1.84
C VAL A 55 8.64 8.54 2.14
N LEU A 56 8.82 9.36 1.10
CA LEU A 56 8.93 10.81 1.23
C LEU A 56 7.57 11.47 1.47
N ARG A 57 6.52 10.85 0.92
CA ARG A 57 5.12 11.25 1.05
C ARG A 57 4.22 10.06 0.74
N TRP A 58 2.98 10.12 1.20
CA TRP A 58 1.95 9.16 0.80
C TRP A 58 1.24 9.64 -0.46
N THR A 59 0.72 8.70 -1.27
CA THR A 59 -0.01 9.06 -2.48
C THR A 59 -1.35 9.68 -2.13
N ALA A 60 -1.61 10.88 -2.64
CA ALA A 60 -2.85 11.61 -2.42
C ALA A 60 -4.08 10.80 -2.87
N GLU A 61 -5.16 10.88 -2.10
CA GLU A 61 -6.42 10.14 -2.33
C GLU A 61 -6.93 10.31 -3.76
N GLU A 62 -6.91 11.54 -4.25
CA GLU A 62 -7.36 11.92 -5.59
C GLU A 62 -6.54 11.30 -6.72
N ASP A 63 -5.27 10.98 -6.48
CA ASP A 63 -4.35 10.46 -7.50
C ASP A 63 -4.35 8.92 -7.53
N ARG A 64 -4.68 8.26 -6.42
CA ARG A 64 -4.56 6.80 -6.28
C ARG A 64 -5.36 6.03 -7.32
N GLY A 65 -6.59 6.45 -7.59
CA GLY A 65 -7.46 5.79 -8.58
C GLY A 65 -6.85 5.82 -9.99
N ALA A 66 -6.27 6.95 -10.38
CA ALA A 66 -5.62 7.10 -11.69
C ALA A 66 -4.35 6.24 -11.79
N ILE A 67 -3.52 6.23 -10.74
CA ILE A 67 -2.29 5.44 -10.72
C ILE A 67 -2.59 3.94 -10.75
N VAL A 68 -3.57 3.47 -9.95
CA VAL A 68 -3.97 2.05 -9.97
C VAL A 68 -4.60 1.67 -11.31
N SER A 69 -5.40 2.57 -11.91
CA SER A 69 -5.94 2.34 -13.26
C SER A 69 -4.84 2.19 -14.31
N LEU A 70 -3.77 2.98 -14.21
CA LEU A 70 -2.62 2.92 -15.13
C LEU A 70 -1.92 1.56 -15.11
N ILE A 71 -1.74 0.97 -13.92
CA ILE A 71 -1.04 -0.31 -13.75
C ILE A 71 -1.95 -1.54 -13.81
N THR A 72 -3.26 -1.33 -13.92
CA THR A 72 -4.23 -2.43 -14.05
C THR A 72 -4.12 -3.01 -15.46
N PRO A 73 -3.86 -4.32 -15.61
CA PRO A 73 -3.74 -4.93 -16.93
C PRO A 73 -5.07 -4.93 -17.68
N ALA A 74 -5.03 -4.82 -19.00
CA ALA A 74 -6.24 -5.01 -19.80
C ALA A 74 -6.69 -6.49 -19.74
N PRO A 75 -7.97 -6.79 -20.04
CA PRO A 75 -8.46 -8.15 -20.04
C PRO A 75 -7.61 -9.09 -20.89
N GLY A 76 -7.09 -10.16 -20.27
CA GLY A 76 -6.23 -11.14 -20.94
C GLY A 76 -4.73 -10.83 -20.92
N GLN A 77 -4.29 -9.75 -20.26
CA GLN A 77 -2.88 -9.42 -20.05
C GLN A 77 -2.46 -9.69 -18.59
N ALA A 78 -1.19 -10.01 -18.37
CA ALA A 78 -0.60 -10.08 -17.03
C ALA A 78 -0.25 -8.67 -16.50
N ALA A 79 -0.09 -8.55 -15.18
CA ALA A 79 0.32 -7.29 -14.56
C ALA A 79 1.67 -6.81 -15.14
N GLY A 80 1.73 -5.54 -15.52
CA GLY A 80 2.91 -4.96 -16.16
C GLY A 80 3.10 -5.33 -17.63
N GLU A 81 2.18 -6.09 -18.24
CA GLU A 81 2.12 -6.24 -19.69
C GLU A 81 1.32 -5.08 -20.30
N GLY A 82 1.99 -4.32 -21.16
CA GLY A 82 1.44 -3.17 -21.86
C GLY A 82 2.56 -2.33 -22.42
N GLU A 83 2.36 -1.76 -23.60
CA GLU A 83 3.31 -0.80 -24.15
C GLU A 83 3.41 0.40 -23.19
N ASP A 84 4.63 0.84 -22.90
CA ASP A 84 4.94 2.08 -22.19
C ASP A 84 4.51 2.20 -20.71
N ILE A 85 4.14 1.11 -20.01
CA ILE A 85 3.80 1.18 -18.57
C ILE A 85 4.98 1.73 -17.73
N GLU A 86 6.20 1.25 -17.96
CA GLU A 86 7.39 1.77 -17.27
C GLU A 86 7.56 3.27 -17.53
N SER A 87 7.43 3.71 -18.79
CA SER A 87 7.52 5.12 -19.17
C SER A 87 6.45 5.96 -18.49
N ALA A 88 5.19 5.51 -18.49
CA ALA A 88 4.09 6.20 -17.85
C ALA A 88 4.26 6.30 -16.33
N LEU A 89 4.76 5.24 -15.68
CA LEU A 89 5.12 5.28 -14.26
C LEU A 89 6.24 6.27 -13.98
N GLN A 90 7.24 6.37 -14.85
CA GLN A 90 8.36 7.31 -14.70
C GLN A 90 7.91 8.78 -14.74
N GLU A 91 6.86 9.10 -15.50
CA GLU A 91 6.27 10.45 -15.58
C GLU A 91 5.50 10.84 -14.31
N LEU A 92 5.03 9.86 -13.51
CA LEU A 92 4.38 10.14 -12.25
C LEU A 92 5.33 10.76 -11.23
N GLN A 93 4.75 11.50 -10.29
CA GLN A 93 5.49 12.03 -9.15
C GLN A 93 6.14 10.89 -8.35
N THR A 94 7.42 11.05 -8.05
CA THR A 94 8.11 10.14 -7.12
C THR A 94 7.70 10.44 -5.68
N VAL A 95 7.17 9.43 -5.01
CA VAL A 95 6.71 9.49 -3.61
C VAL A 95 7.72 8.87 -2.64
N GLY A 96 8.77 8.23 -3.14
CA GLY A 96 9.76 7.56 -2.31
C GLY A 96 10.82 6.81 -3.10
N PHE A 97 11.67 6.07 -2.38
CA PHE A 97 12.73 5.26 -2.96
C PHE A 97 12.92 3.95 -2.21
N ILE A 98 13.30 2.89 -2.93
CA ILE A 98 13.82 1.64 -2.36
C ILE A 98 15.31 1.53 -2.70
N TRP A 99 16.11 1.19 -1.69
CA TRP A 99 17.54 0.93 -1.80
C TRP A 99 17.84 -0.52 -1.46
N THR A 100 18.47 -1.25 -2.37
CA THR A 100 18.79 -2.67 -2.23
C THR A 100 20.29 -2.91 -1.97
N GLY A 101 20.96 -1.97 -1.28
CA GLY A 101 22.39 -2.03 -0.98
C GLY A 101 23.33 -1.50 -2.09
N GLY A 102 22.81 -1.29 -3.31
CA GLY A 102 23.54 -0.64 -4.41
C GLY A 102 23.49 0.90 -4.39
N SER A 103 24.16 1.53 -5.36
CA SER A 103 24.20 3.00 -5.50
C SER A 103 22.95 3.62 -6.15
N LEU A 104 22.07 2.79 -6.73
CA LEU A 104 20.91 3.24 -7.49
C LEU A 104 19.63 2.80 -6.79
N GLY A 105 18.80 3.77 -6.41
CA GLY A 105 17.50 3.52 -5.81
C GLY A 105 16.41 3.34 -6.86
N TYR A 106 15.40 2.56 -6.53
CA TYR A 106 14.18 2.36 -7.32
C TYR A 106 13.13 3.38 -6.88
N ALA A 107 12.55 4.13 -7.81
CA ALA A 107 11.60 5.18 -7.46
C ALA A 107 10.24 4.57 -7.11
N LEU A 108 9.64 5.03 -6.02
CA LEU A 108 8.25 4.71 -5.67
C LEU A 108 7.31 5.69 -6.35
N LYS A 109 6.28 5.17 -7.01
CA LYS A 109 5.25 5.94 -7.71
C LYS A 109 3.88 5.85 -7.03
N TYR A 110 3.72 4.86 -6.17
CA TYR A 110 2.56 4.69 -5.30
C TYR A 110 3.05 4.30 -3.91
N ALA A 111 2.46 4.90 -2.89
CA ALA A 111 2.60 4.52 -1.50
C ALA A 111 1.26 4.73 -0.81
N HIS A 112 0.73 3.67 -0.19
CA HIS A 112 -0.51 3.72 0.57
C HIS A 112 -0.35 2.93 1.86
N ARG A 113 -1.01 3.39 2.93
CA ARG A 113 -1.04 2.70 4.22
C ARG A 113 -2.47 2.53 4.67
N THR A 114 -2.75 1.42 5.35
CA THR A 114 -4.05 1.13 5.95
C THR A 114 -3.80 0.57 7.33
N GLU A 115 -4.50 1.13 8.32
CA GLU A 115 -4.48 0.60 9.69
C GLU A 115 -5.29 -0.69 9.74
N ASP A 116 -4.74 -1.72 10.39
CA ASP A 116 -5.44 -2.95 10.69
C ASP A 116 -6.21 -2.82 12.02
N GLU A 117 -7.25 -3.66 12.21
CA GLU A 117 -8.11 -3.61 13.40
C GLU A 117 -7.34 -3.83 14.72
N ASP A 118 -6.22 -4.55 14.67
CA ASP A 118 -5.37 -4.86 15.81
C ASP A 118 -4.35 -3.76 16.14
N GLY A 119 -4.42 -2.62 15.44
CA GLY A 119 -3.46 -1.51 15.58
C GLY A 119 -2.15 -1.72 14.83
N GLY A 120 -2.06 -2.79 14.03
CA GLY A 120 -1.02 -2.96 13.03
C GLY A 120 -1.27 -2.07 11.80
N GLU A 121 -0.38 -2.16 10.83
CA GLU A 121 -0.47 -1.37 9.61
C GLU A 121 0.00 -2.18 8.40
N ARG A 122 -0.75 -2.02 7.32
CA ARG A 122 -0.40 -2.50 6.00
C ARG A 122 0.10 -1.36 5.14
N ILE A 123 1.29 -1.52 4.57
CA ILE A 123 1.88 -0.55 3.66
C ILE A 123 2.05 -1.20 2.29
N VAL A 124 1.50 -0.57 1.25
CA VAL A 124 1.65 -1.02 -0.13
C VAL A 124 2.37 0.03 -0.96
N LEU A 125 3.40 -0.41 -1.67
CA LEU A 125 4.29 0.42 -2.47
C LEU A 125 4.36 -0.13 -3.88
N VAL A 126 4.48 0.76 -4.88
CA VAL A 126 4.72 0.37 -6.27
C VAL A 126 5.94 1.12 -6.80
N THR A 127 6.90 0.37 -7.35
CA THR A 127 8.08 0.93 -8.00
C THR A 127 7.80 1.36 -9.44
N ASP A 128 8.68 2.17 -10.02
CA ASP A 128 8.63 2.54 -11.44
C ASP A 128 9.21 1.48 -12.39
N ARG A 129 9.84 0.45 -11.82
CA ARG A 129 10.55 -0.62 -12.54
C ARG A 129 10.74 -1.86 -11.67
N PRO A 130 11.08 -3.03 -12.23
CA PRO A 130 11.26 -4.24 -11.42
C PRO A 130 12.46 -4.12 -10.48
N LEU A 131 12.29 -4.48 -9.21
CA LEU A 131 13.42 -4.64 -8.29
C LEU A 131 14.37 -5.71 -8.86
N GLY A 132 15.68 -5.41 -8.86
CA GLY A 132 16.71 -6.30 -9.41
C GLY A 132 17.13 -5.99 -10.85
N GLN A 133 16.32 -5.26 -11.62
CA GLN A 133 16.60 -4.96 -13.04
C GLN A 133 17.99 -4.34 -13.25
N TRP A 134 18.47 -3.56 -12.28
CA TRP A 134 19.75 -2.86 -12.35
C TRP A 134 20.87 -3.53 -11.55
N ASP A 135 20.59 -4.65 -10.88
CA ASP A 135 21.55 -5.30 -10.00
C ASP A 135 22.43 -6.33 -10.73
N ARG A 136 23.10 -5.88 -11.79
CA ARG A 136 24.00 -6.74 -12.58
C ARG A 136 25.22 -7.16 -11.75
N GLY A 137 25.16 -8.34 -11.15
CA GLY A 137 26.23 -8.91 -10.34
C GLY A 137 26.23 -8.47 -8.87
N GLY A 138 25.17 -7.79 -8.43
CA GLY A 138 24.92 -7.58 -7.00
C GLY A 138 24.06 -8.70 -6.40
N PRO A 139 23.64 -8.55 -5.14
CA PRO A 139 23.06 -9.65 -4.40
C PRO A 139 21.62 -9.97 -4.84
N TRP A 140 20.94 -9.11 -5.59
CA TRP A 140 19.60 -9.38 -6.09
C TRP A 140 19.65 -10.30 -7.31
N THR A 141 19.17 -11.54 -7.13
CA THR A 141 19.16 -12.57 -8.17
C THR A 141 17.88 -12.56 -9.00
N GLY A 142 16.83 -11.89 -8.49
CA GLY A 142 15.50 -11.88 -9.09
C GLY A 142 15.28 -10.74 -10.09
N SER A 143 15.66 -10.96 -11.35
CA SER A 143 14.97 -10.39 -12.51
C SER A 143 15.38 -11.13 -13.80
N ASP A 144 15.42 -12.47 -13.78
CA ASP A 144 15.55 -13.26 -15.01
C ASP A 144 14.22 -13.37 -15.79
N GLY A 145 13.13 -12.85 -15.21
CA GLY A 145 11.79 -12.87 -15.78
C GLY A 145 11.00 -14.14 -15.52
N SER A 146 11.48 -15.04 -14.63
CA SER A 146 10.89 -16.37 -14.41
C SER A 146 9.85 -16.45 -13.27
N GLY A 147 9.56 -15.35 -12.57
CA GLY A 147 8.50 -15.27 -11.56
C GLY A 147 7.09 -15.07 -12.16
N PRO A 148 6.00 -15.28 -11.40
CA PRO A 148 4.65 -14.90 -11.83
C PRO A 148 4.64 -13.40 -12.16
N ALA A 149 4.60 -13.11 -13.46
CA ALA A 149 4.79 -11.83 -14.13
C ALA A 149 6.22 -11.23 -14.00
N ALA A 150 6.96 -11.25 -15.11
CA ALA A 150 8.01 -10.27 -15.41
C ALA A 150 7.35 -8.90 -15.64
N ALA A 151 6.70 -8.37 -14.60
CA ALA A 151 5.96 -7.12 -14.65
C ALA A 151 6.92 -5.95 -14.90
N ALA A 152 6.45 -4.86 -15.50
CA ALA A 152 7.20 -3.62 -15.67
C ALA A 152 7.49 -2.86 -14.35
N PHE A 153 7.02 -3.38 -13.20
CA PHE A 153 7.16 -2.78 -11.88
C PHE A 153 7.13 -3.87 -10.79
N THR A 154 7.35 -3.49 -9.54
CA THR A 154 7.22 -4.37 -8.38
C THR A 154 6.23 -3.78 -7.38
N VAL A 155 5.32 -4.62 -6.89
CA VAL A 155 4.50 -4.28 -5.71
C VAL A 155 5.21 -4.82 -4.48
N VAL A 156 5.39 -3.98 -3.47
CA VAL A 156 5.90 -4.36 -2.15
C VAL A 156 4.78 -4.16 -1.14
N GLU A 157 4.45 -5.18 -0.37
CA GLU A 157 3.45 -5.10 0.70
C GLU A 157 4.10 -5.49 2.04
N LEU A 158 4.16 -4.53 2.96
CA LEU A 158 4.66 -4.69 4.32
C LEU A 158 3.48 -4.80 5.27
N HIS A 159 3.55 -5.76 6.19
CA HIS A 159 2.61 -5.88 7.31
C HIS A 159 3.41 -5.64 8.58
N LEU A 160 3.06 -4.58 9.29
CA LEU A 160 3.64 -4.20 10.57
C LEU A 160 2.63 -4.45 11.69
N ASP A 161 3.11 -4.90 12.84
CA ASP A 161 2.36 -4.97 14.07
C ASP A 161 2.30 -3.60 14.78
N ALA A 162 1.61 -3.55 15.91
CA ALA A 162 1.47 -2.34 16.73
C ALA A 162 2.80 -1.86 17.36
N GLN A 163 3.89 -2.62 17.20
CA GLN A 163 5.24 -2.30 17.63
C GLN A 163 6.13 -1.87 16.46
N ASP A 164 5.53 -1.59 15.29
CA ASP A 164 6.22 -1.23 14.05
C ASP A 164 7.18 -2.32 13.55
N GLN A 165 6.89 -3.60 13.83
CA GLN A 165 7.68 -4.75 13.38
C GLN A 165 6.87 -5.70 12.51
N GLY A 166 7.51 -6.40 11.58
CA GLY A 166 6.82 -7.46 10.84
C GLY A 166 7.59 -8.00 9.64
N GLU A 167 6.85 -8.22 8.55
CA GLU A 167 7.34 -8.87 7.34
C GLU A 167 6.92 -8.13 6.08
N GLY A 168 7.62 -8.42 4.99
CA GLY A 168 7.34 -7.85 3.67
C GLY A 168 7.34 -8.89 2.58
N LYS A 169 6.45 -8.69 1.61
CA LYS A 169 6.27 -9.54 0.44
C LYS A 169 6.31 -8.71 -0.83
N LEU A 170 6.57 -9.39 -1.93
CA LEU A 170 6.79 -8.81 -3.24
C LEU A 170 5.88 -9.51 -4.25
N SER A 171 5.54 -8.81 -5.33
CA SER A 171 4.73 -9.37 -6.43
C SER A 171 5.37 -10.58 -7.13
N SER A 172 6.62 -10.93 -6.84
CA SER A 172 7.26 -12.16 -7.31
C SER A 172 6.75 -13.44 -6.63
N ALA A 173 6.08 -13.37 -5.46
CA ALA A 173 5.53 -14.56 -4.79
C ALA A 173 4.01 -14.64 -4.77
N ALA A 174 3.31 -13.64 -5.27
CA ALA A 174 1.85 -13.63 -5.28
C ALA A 174 1.30 -12.80 -6.44
N PRO A 175 0.14 -13.19 -7.01
CA PRO A 175 -0.60 -12.34 -7.94
C PRO A 175 -0.92 -10.97 -7.34
N ILE A 176 -1.06 -9.96 -8.20
CA ILE A 176 -1.46 -8.62 -7.79
C ILE A 176 -2.97 -8.46 -7.98
N GLU A 177 -3.64 -7.95 -6.96
CA GLU A 177 -5.03 -7.52 -7.03
C GLU A 177 -5.12 -6.00 -7.15
N PHE A 178 -5.87 -5.54 -8.14
CA PHE A 178 -6.08 -4.12 -8.41
C PHE A 178 -7.52 -3.73 -8.13
N ASN A 179 -7.71 -2.60 -7.44
CA ASN A 179 -9.00 -1.97 -7.23
C ASN A 179 -8.88 -0.48 -7.56
N ALA A 180 -8.97 -0.17 -8.85
CA ALA A 180 -8.92 1.21 -9.35
C ALA A 180 -9.99 2.13 -8.73
N PRO A 181 -11.27 1.71 -8.57
CA PRO A 181 -12.27 2.56 -7.90
C PRO A 181 -11.90 2.95 -6.46
N ALA A 182 -11.26 2.06 -5.70
CA ALA A 182 -10.78 2.36 -4.35
C ALA A 182 -9.35 2.93 -4.32
N GLY A 183 -8.68 3.03 -5.48
CA GLY A 183 -7.28 3.43 -5.56
C GLY A 183 -6.36 2.54 -4.74
N THR A 184 -6.64 1.22 -4.68
CA THR A 184 -5.83 0.26 -3.92
C THR A 184 -5.26 -0.83 -4.82
N VAL A 185 -4.06 -1.27 -4.47
CA VAL A 185 -3.38 -2.42 -5.04
C VAL A 185 -2.86 -3.26 -3.87
N ARG A 186 -2.83 -4.59 -3.99
CA ARG A 186 -2.33 -5.50 -2.95
C ARG A 186 -1.87 -6.83 -3.55
N LEU A 187 -1.19 -7.64 -2.76
CA LEU A 187 -0.87 -9.02 -3.09
C LEU A 187 -2.04 -9.95 -2.70
N ALA A 188 -2.45 -10.80 -3.63
CA ALA A 188 -3.43 -11.86 -3.39
C ALA A 188 -2.90 -12.86 -2.35
N ASP A 189 -3.80 -13.40 -1.52
CA ASP A 189 -3.50 -14.46 -0.56
C ASP A 189 -2.24 -14.21 0.29
N TYR A 190 -2.05 -12.96 0.75
CA TYR A 190 -0.83 -12.52 1.44
C TYR A 190 -0.33 -13.50 2.49
N ALA A 191 -1.22 -14.06 3.33
CA ALA A 191 -0.87 -15.01 4.39
C ALA A 191 -0.18 -16.30 3.88
N SER A 192 -0.46 -16.71 2.64
CA SER A 192 0.11 -17.91 2.02
C SER A 192 1.31 -17.62 1.12
N ALA A 193 1.52 -16.35 0.75
CA ALA A 193 2.61 -15.92 -0.09
C ALA A 193 3.96 -16.00 0.65
N ALA A 194 5.03 -16.31 -0.09
CA ALA A 194 6.37 -16.41 0.47
C ALA A 194 6.86 -15.05 1.01
N VAL A 195 7.49 -15.09 2.18
CA VAL A 195 8.14 -13.92 2.79
C VAL A 195 9.42 -13.61 2.05
N HIS A 196 9.59 -12.34 1.69
CA HIS A 196 10.79 -11.86 1.01
C HIS A 196 11.62 -10.92 1.88
N LEU A 197 10.97 -10.22 2.80
CA LEU A 197 11.59 -9.33 3.76
C LEU A 197 11.21 -9.80 5.16
N GLU A 198 12.21 -10.24 5.91
CA GLU A 198 12.09 -10.51 7.34
C GLU A 198 12.64 -9.34 8.15
N ASN A 199 12.34 -9.33 9.45
CA ASN A 199 12.78 -8.28 10.37
C ASN A 199 12.43 -6.88 9.85
N VAL A 200 11.24 -6.73 9.26
CA VAL A 200 10.80 -5.43 8.76
C VAL A 200 10.51 -4.55 9.96
N TYR A 201 11.01 -3.32 9.95
CA TYR A 201 10.65 -2.35 10.98
C TYR A 201 10.63 -0.92 10.45
N ARG A 202 9.79 -0.09 11.06
CA ARG A 202 9.81 1.37 10.88
C ARG A 202 10.93 1.99 11.70
N GLU A 203 11.80 2.75 11.07
CA GLU A 203 12.77 3.56 11.81
C GLU A 203 12.06 4.66 12.58
N PRO A 204 12.39 4.85 13.87
CA PRO A 204 11.93 6.01 14.61
C PRO A 204 12.38 7.30 13.90
N PRO A 205 11.57 8.37 13.89
CA PRO A 205 11.99 9.65 13.35
C PRO A 205 13.32 10.08 14.00
N PRO A 206 14.25 10.71 13.26
CA PRO A 206 15.60 11.01 13.74
C PRO A 206 15.68 11.90 15.00
N TYR A 207 14.56 12.49 15.43
CA TYR A 207 14.44 13.33 16.62
C TYR A 207 13.52 12.77 17.72
N SER A 208 13.09 11.52 17.60
CA SER A 208 12.15 10.88 18.55
C SER A 208 12.80 10.35 19.84
N ALA A 209 14.14 10.37 19.96
CA ALA A 209 14.83 10.05 21.20
C ALA A 209 14.77 11.22 22.20
N ARG A 210 13.75 11.23 23.07
CA ARG A 210 13.75 11.95 24.35
C ARG A 210 13.11 11.12 25.45
#